data_AF-A0A1X2I4R3-F1
#
_entry.id   AF-A0A1X2I4R3-F1
#
_cell.length_a   1.000
_cell.length_b   1.000
_cell.length_c   1.000
_cell.angle_alpha   90.00
_cell.angle_beta   90.00
_cell.angle_gamma   90.00
#
_symmetry.space_group_name_H-M   'P 1'
#
loop_
_entity.id
_entity.type
_entity.pdbx_description
1 polymer ?
#
loop_
_entity_poly.entity_id
_entity_poly.type
_entity_poly.pdbx_seq_one_letter_code
_entity_poly.pdbx_strand_id
1 'polypeptide(L)'
;MKPLSSQYNQSYPIPLYNQTAEFKHQLEGYDDKTTNYNLDLNYRNSLNLYEYTSLQNQDQPFKYDYLLNLFTTPDMASYLSQSVITDDVYALPIHLQRLLLEAKEEVVLARTRLNHDGQSLSPANHPALERLERVRSFCWLRSDADIANLMSSVVELVADDDELEHILMD
;
A
#
# COMPACT_ATOMS: atom_id res chain seq x y z
N MET A 1 -1.73 -59.22 -23.27
CA MET A 1 -0.47 -58.87 -23.96
C MET A 1 -0.16 -57.40 -23.69
N LYS A 2 0.92 -57.11 -22.94
CA LYS A 2 1.68 -55.85 -23.06
C LYS A 2 2.76 -56.08 -24.13
N PRO A 3 3.20 -55.06 -24.88
CA PRO A 3 4.30 -54.17 -24.44
C PRO A 3 4.11 -52.72 -25.00
N LEU A 4 4.96 -51.69 -24.88
CA LEU A 4 6.37 -51.51 -24.52
C LEU A 4 6.57 -50.02 -24.12
N SER A 5 7.60 -49.77 -23.33
CA SER A 5 7.94 -48.55 -22.59
C SER A 5 8.68 -47.47 -23.39
N SER A 6 9.09 -46.40 -22.65
CA SER A 6 10.09 -45.33 -22.93
C SER A 6 9.50 -43.99 -23.38
N GLN A 7 9.86 -42.81 -22.85
CA GLN A 7 11.11 -42.32 -22.26
C GLN A 7 10.87 -41.23 -21.19
N TYR A 8 11.48 -41.36 -20.01
CA TYR A 8 12.53 -40.51 -19.42
C TYR A 8 12.37 -38.99 -19.57
N ASN A 9 12.11 -38.31 -18.46
CA ASN A 9 12.62 -36.96 -18.24
C ASN A 9 13.17 -36.88 -16.80
N GLN A 10 14.49 -37.01 -16.68
CA GLN A 10 15.24 -36.88 -15.43
C GLN A 10 15.56 -35.40 -15.22
N SER A 11 14.99 -34.79 -14.18
CA SER A 11 15.42 -33.47 -13.70
C SER A 11 16.61 -33.67 -12.76
N TYR A 12 17.80 -33.26 -13.18
CA TYR A 12 19.00 -33.28 -12.36
C TYR A 12 19.00 -32.11 -11.36
N PRO A 13 19.47 -32.31 -10.11
CA PRO A 13 19.65 -31.21 -9.16
C PRO A 13 20.89 -30.38 -9.51
N ILE A 14 20.77 -29.06 -9.39
CA ILE A 14 21.88 -28.10 -9.54
C ILE A 14 22.73 -28.13 -8.25
N PRO A 15 24.05 -28.44 -8.31
CA PRO A 15 24.93 -28.30 -7.16
C PRO A 15 25.40 -26.85 -7.04
N LEU A 16 25.06 -26.19 -5.94
CA LEU A 16 25.68 -24.94 -5.50
C LEU A 16 26.90 -25.29 -4.64
N TYR A 17 28.09 -25.13 -5.21
CA TYR A 17 29.33 -25.12 -4.43
C TYR A 17 30.11 -23.83 -4.71
N ASN A 18 30.24 -23.07 -3.62
CA ASN A 18 31.47 -22.47 -3.10
C ASN A 18 31.86 -21.00 -3.36
N GLN A 19 32.22 -20.40 -2.20
CA GLN A 19 33.37 -19.52 -1.92
C GLN A 19 33.18 -18.00 -1.89
N THR A 20 32.98 -17.49 -0.67
CA THR A 20 33.88 -16.52 -0.02
C THR A 20 33.93 -16.90 1.46
N ALA A 21 34.94 -17.64 1.91
CA ALA A 21 36.24 -17.13 2.39
C ALA A 21 36.10 -16.35 3.71
N GLU A 22 36.39 -17.08 4.79
CA GLU A 22 37.15 -16.69 5.98
C GLU A 22 37.16 -15.21 6.42
N PHE A 23 36.51 -14.93 7.55
CA PHE A 23 36.97 -13.89 8.48
C PHE A 23 37.01 -14.45 9.91
N LYS A 24 38.09 -15.16 10.21
CA LYS A 24 38.62 -15.24 11.58
C LYS A 24 39.70 -14.19 11.70
N HIS A 25 39.40 -13.08 12.38
CA HIS A 25 40.41 -12.25 12.99
C HIS A 25 39.91 -11.77 14.36
N GLN A 26 40.55 -12.31 15.39
CA GLN A 26 40.86 -11.72 16.70
C GLN A 26 39.75 -10.93 17.42
N LEU A 27 39.11 -11.63 18.37
CA LEU A 27 38.63 -11.06 19.63
C LEU A 27 39.83 -10.88 20.56
N GLU A 28 40.40 -9.67 20.61
CA GLU A 28 41.18 -9.19 21.75
C GLU A 28 40.65 -7.81 22.12
N GLY A 29 40.25 -7.67 23.39
CA GLY A 29 39.53 -6.51 23.90
C GLY A 29 40.39 -5.28 24.07
N TYR A 30 39.72 -4.13 24.05
CA TYR A 30 40.11 -2.97 24.84
C TYR A 30 38.84 -2.17 25.17
N ASP A 31 38.69 -1.88 26.44
CA ASP A 31 37.60 -1.12 27.03
C ASP A 31 37.89 0.39 26.96
N ASP A 32 36.80 1.12 26.81
CA ASP A 32 36.56 2.53 27.12
C ASP A 32 37.07 3.68 26.20
N LYS A 33 36.09 4.56 25.91
CA LYS A 33 36.13 5.95 25.40
C LYS A 33 36.36 6.20 23.91
N THR A 34 35.27 6.15 23.15
CA THR A 34 35.01 7.21 22.14
C THR A 34 33.51 7.45 21.92
N THR A 35 33.17 8.71 22.13
CA THR A 35 31.93 9.44 21.93
C THR A 35 31.25 9.19 20.57
N ASN A 36 29.98 8.77 20.63
CA ASN A 36 28.83 9.36 19.94
C ASN A 36 29.05 9.89 18.50
N TYR A 37 29.01 9.01 17.49
CA TYR A 37 28.70 9.37 16.09
C TYR A 37 28.22 8.13 15.30
N ASN A 38 27.04 7.59 15.60
CA ASN A 38 26.43 6.54 14.75
C ASN A 38 24.89 6.53 14.77
N LEU A 39 24.24 7.66 15.08
CA LEU A 39 22.78 7.80 14.93
C LEU A 39 22.33 8.56 13.68
N ASP A 40 23.23 9.21 12.93
CA ASP A 40 22.85 10.09 11.80
C ASP A 40 23.03 9.49 10.40
N LEU A 41 23.63 8.30 10.25
CA LEU A 41 23.82 7.71 8.91
C LEU A 41 22.57 7.00 8.37
N ASN A 42 21.69 6.50 9.25
CA ASN A 42 20.46 5.84 8.82
C ASN A 42 19.35 6.85 8.45
N TYR A 43 19.28 8.00 9.11
CA TYR A 43 18.32 9.06 8.75
C TYR A 43 18.68 9.80 7.47
N ARG A 44 19.98 9.93 7.17
CA ARG A 44 20.43 10.59 5.94
C ARG A 44 20.28 9.70 4.71
N ASN A 45 20.31 8.38 4.90
CA ASN A 45 20.01 7.41 3.83
C ASN A 45 18.50 7.23 3.62
N SER A 46 17.66 7.38 4.65
CA SER A 46 16.20 7.34 4.48
C SER A 46 15.66 8.60 3.77
N LEU A 47 16.21 9.78 4.04
CA LEU A 47 15.81 11.01 3.32
C LEU A 47 16.21 11.02 1.84
N ASN A 48 17.38 10.48 1.49
CA ASN A 48 17.81 10.41 0.08
C ASN A 48 17.05 9.34 -0.74
N LEU A 49 16.40 8.37 -0.10
CA LEU A 49 15.61 7.36 -0.81
C LEU A 49 14.25 7.91 -1.27
N TYR A 50 13.65 8.80 -0.48
CA TYR A 50 12.43 9.52 -0.86
C TYR A 50 12.69 10.63 -1.90
N GLU A 51 13.89 11.24 -1.86
CA GLU A 51 14.28 12.29 -2.82
C GLU A 51 14.73 11.72 -4.18
N TYR A 52 15.22 10.48 -4.27
CA TYR A 52 15.59 9.86 -5.55
C TYR A 52 14.42 9.18 -6.29
N THR A 53 13.38 8.76 -5.58
CA THR A 53 12.19 8.16 -6.22
C THR A 53 11.29 9.19 -6.90
N SER A 54 11.39 10.46 -6.49
CA SER A 54 10.58 11.58 -6.98
C SER A 54 11.10 12.23 -8.27
N LEU A 55 12.33 11.95 -8.71
CA LEU A 55 12.93 12.56 -9.92
C LEU A 55 13.15 11.61 -11.11
N GLN A 56 12.95 10.29 -10.97
CA GLN A 56 13.22 9.32 -12.04
C GLN A 56 11.99 8.70 -12.72
N ASN A 57 10.76 9.06 -12.32
CA ASN A 57 9.53 8.45 -12.84
C ASN A 57 8.58 9.46 -13.51
N GLN A 58 9.07 10.24 -14.47
CA GLN A 58 8.19 11.09 -15.29
C GLN A 58 7.41 10.28 -16.35
N ASP A 59 7.80 9.03 -16.62
CA ASP A 59 7.16 8.15 -17.63
C ASP A 59 6.38 6.96 -17.04
N GLN A 60 6.44 6.75 -15.72
CA GLN A 60 5.69 5.66 -15.09
C GLN A 60 4.34 6.20 -14.58
N PRO A 61 3.21 5.57 -14.93
CA PRO A 61 1.90 5.97 -14.40
C PRO A 61 1.92 5.93 -12.87
N PHE A 62 1.21 6.86 -12.24
CA PHE A 62 1.18 6.97 -10.79
C PHE A 62 0.56 5.69 -10.21
N LYS A 63 1.28 5.06 -9.28
CA LYS A 63 0.98 3.72 -8.79
C LYS A 63 -0.39 3.62 -8.10
N TYR A 64 -0.89 4.71 -7.53
CA TYR A 64 -2.11 4.76 -6.72
C TYR A 64 -3.23 5.55 -7.41
N ASP A 65 -3.33 5.45 -8.73
CA ASP A 65 -4.34 6.14 -9.54
C ASP A 65 -5.77 5.89 -9.04
N TYR A 66 -6.08 4.67 -8.60
CA TYR A 66 -7.40 4.36 -8.06
C TYR A 66 -7.73 5.21 -6.82
N LEU A 67 -6.80 5.30 -5.87
CA LEU A 67 -6.95 6.09 -4.65
C LEU A 67 -7.00 7.58 -4.95
N LEU A 68 -6.13 8.06 -5.86
CA LEU A 68 -6.11 9.46 -6.24
C LEU A 68 -7.46 9.88 -6.82
N ASN A 69 -7.98 9.12 -7.81
CA ASN A 69 -9.29 9.38 -8.41
C ASN A 69 -10.41 9.34 -7.37
N LEU A 70 -10.37 8.37 -6.45
CA LEU A 70 -11.32 8.23 -5.37
C LEU A 70 -11.27 9.41 -4.37
N PHE A 71 -10.12 10.00 -4.12
CA PHE A 71 -9.98 11.15 -3.21
C PHE A 71 -10.27 12.48 -3.89
N THR A 72 -10.14 12.57 -5.22
CA THR A 72 -10.43 13.79 -5.98
C THR A 72 -11.86 13.85 -6.51
N THR A 73 -12.59 12.72 -6.58
CA THR A 73 -13.98 12.71 -7.06
C THR A 73 -14.89 13.58 -6.17
N PRO A 74 -15.85 14.34 -6.75
CA PRO A 74 -16.80 15.10 -5.96
C PRO A 74 -17.77 14.22 -5.15
N ASP A 75 -18.07 13.01 -5.65
CA ASP A 75 -18.96 12.05 -4.99
C ASP A 75 -18.27 10.68 -4.93
N MET A 76 -17.78 10.33 -3.74
CA MET A 76 -17.05 9.10 -3.48
C MET A 76 -17.95 7.87 -3.63
N ALA A 77 -19.19 7.93 -3.14
CA ALA A 77 -20.15 6.83 -3.23
C ALA A 77 -20.46 6.53 -4.69
N SER A 78 -20.78 7.55 -5.49
CA SER A 78 -21.04 7.36 -6.91
C SER A 78 -19.82 6.78 -7.64
N TYR A 79 -18.60 7.19 -7.31
CA TYR A 79 -17.38 6.61 -7.86
C TYR A 79 -17.24 5.13 -7.50
N LEU A 80 -17.32 4.77 -6.21
CA LEU A 80 -17.17 3.38 -5.73
C LEU A 80 -18.15 2.40 -6.39
N SER A 81 -19.38 2.85 -6.60
CA SER A 81 -20.44 2.04 -7.21
C SER A 81 -20.27 1.79 -8.72
N GLN A 82 -19.50 2.64 -9.40
CA GLN A 82 -19.36 2.62 -10.87
C GLN A 82 -17.98 2.15 -11.31
N SER A 83 -16.94 2.44 -10.52
CA SER A 83 -15.58 2.04 -10.81
C SER A 83 -15.43 0.52 -10.72
N VAL A 84 -14.49 -0.05 -11.46
CA VAL A 84 -14.04 -1.43 -11.23
C VAL A 84 -12.88 -1.37 -10.23
N ILE A 85 -12.82 -2.32 -9.29
CA ILE A 85 -11.63 -2.45 -8.44
C ILE A 85 -10.48 -2.93 -9.32
N THR A 86 -9.41 -2.16 -9.37
CA THR A 86 -8.20 -2.42 -10.14
C THR A 86 -7.21 -3.26 -9.33
N ASP A 87 -6.28 -3.94 -10.01
CA ASP A 87 -5.35 -4.88 -9.37
C ASP A 87 -4.42 -4.22 -8.34
N ASP A 88 -4.11 -2.93 -8.51
CA ASP A 88 -3.33 -2.11 -7.59
C ASP A 88 -3.98 -1.97 -6.20
N VAL A 89 -5.31 -2.06 -6.11
CA VAL A 89 -6.03 -2.06 -4.83
C VAL A 89 -5.65 -3.27 -3.97
N TYR A 90 -5.36 -4.42 -4.60
CA TYR A 90 -4.93 -5.63 -3.89
C TYR A 90 -3.47 -5.58 -3.44
N ALA A 91 -2.71 -4.57 -3.87
CA ALA A 91 -1.35 -4.31 -3.42
C ALA A 91 -1.28 -3.25 -2.31
N LEU A 92 -2.42 -2.73 -1.85
CA LEU A 92 -2.50 -1.79 -0.73
C LEU A 92 -2.32 -2.50 0.62
N PRO A 93 -1.95 -1.75 1.68
CA PRO A 93 -2.00 -2.25 3.05
C PRO A 93 -3.36 -2.86 3.38
N ILE A 94 -3.36 -3.96 4.13
CA ILE A 94 -4.53 -4.82 4.30
C ILE A 94 -5.73 -4.05 4.89
N HIS A 95 -5.47 -3.08 5.76
CA HIS A 95 -6.50 -2.26 6.39
C HIS A 95 -7.21 -1.37 5.37
N LEU A 96 -6.46 -0.71 4.48
CA LEU A 96 -7.02 0.13 3.42
C LEU A 96 -7.73 -0.70 2.36
N GLN A 97 -7.15 -1.84 1.97
CA GLN A 97 -7.78 -2.77 1.04
C GLN A 97 -9.15 -3.22 1.56
N ARG A 98 -9.23 -3.66 2.83
CA ARG A 98 -10.48 -4.08 3.46
C ARG A 98 -11.49 -2.95 3.52
N LEU A 99 -11.07 -1.76 3.94
CA LEU A 99 -11.94 -0.59 4.01
C LEU A 99 -12.57 -0.25 2.66
N LEU A 100 -11.76 -0.25 1.58
CA LEU A 100 -12.25 0.04 0.23
C LEU A 100 -13.31 -0.98 -0.23
N LEU A 101 -13.08 -2.26 0.05
CA LEU A 101 -14.02 -3.32 -0.30
C LEU A 101 -15.31 -3.22 0.52
N GLU A 102 -15.21 -3.00 1.83
CA GLU A 102 -16.35 -2.78 2.73
C GLU A 102 -17.19 -1.56 2.28
N ALA A 103 -16.55 -0.41 2.04
CA ALA A 103 -17.22 0.82 1.61
C ALA A 103 -17.90 0.63 0.24
N LYS A 104 -17.25 -0.07 -0.69
CA LYS A 104 -17.86 -0.38 -1.98
C LYS A 104 -19.07 -1.28 -1.85
N GLU A 105 -18.98 -2.33 -1.03
CA GLU A 105 -20.10 -3.23 -0.76
C GLU A 105 -21.29 -2.47 -0.18
N GLU A 106 -21.06 -1.63 0.85
CA GLU A 106 -22.09 -0.79 1.47
C GLU A 106 -22.84 0.06 0.43
N VAL A 107 -22.11 0.74 -0.45
CA VAL A 107 -22.68 1.63 -1.46
C VAL A 107 -23.43 0.84 -2.54
N VAL A 108 -22.90 -0.29 -3.01
CA VAL A 108 -23.56 -1.11 -4.04
C VAL A 108 -24.84 -1.74 -3.49
N LEU A 109 -24.82 -2.24 -2.26
CA LEU A 109 -26.00 -2.75 -1.57
C LEU A 109 -27.03 -1.65 -1.35
N ALA A 110 -26.60 -0.44 -0.98
CA ALA A 110 -27.47 0.72 -0.80
C ALA A 110 -28.25 1.04 -2.08
N ARG A 111 -27.55 1.15 -3.21
CA ARG A 111 -28.17 1.40 -4.52
C ARG A 111 -29.15 0.29 -4.92
N THR A 112 -28.80 -0.97 -4.66
CA THR A 112 -29.66 -2.11 -4.98
C THR A 112 -30.97 -2.08 -4.18
N ARG A 113 -30.91 -1.69 -2.89
CA ARG A 113 -32.08 -1.59 -2.00
C ARG A 113 -32.94 -0.36 -2.29
N LEU A 114 -32.35 0.79 -2.62
CA LEU A 114 -33.05 2.00 -3.08
C LEU A 114 -33.94 1.71 -4.28
N ASN A 115 -33.42 0.93 -5.23
CA ASN A 115 -34.17 0.54 -6.43
C ASN A 115 -35.33 -0.43 -6.13
N HIS A 116 -35.31 -1.11 -4.98
CA HIS A 116 -36.29 -2.15 -4.65
C HIS A 116 -37.38 -1.68 -3.67
N ASP A 117 -37.04 -0.84 -2.68
CA ASP A 117 -37.95 -0.51 -1.57
C ASP A 117 -38.23 0.99 -1.42
N GLY A 118 -37.67 1.86 -2.26
CA GLY A 118 -37.97 3.30 -2.27
C GLY A 118 -37.60 4.06 -0.98
N GLN A 119 -36.95 3.41 -0.02
CA GLN A 119 -36.48 4.03 1.21
C GLN A 119 -35.15 4.73 0.96
N SER A 120 -35.16 6.06 1.10
CA SER A 120 -33.96 6.88 1.09
C SER A 120 -33.07 6.50 2.28
N LEU A 121 -31.94 5.87 2.00
CA LEU A 121 -30.93 5.53 3.00
C LEU A 121 -30.29 6.82 3.53
N SER A 122 -30.45 7.07 4.82
CA SER A 122 -29.75 8.14 5.52
C SER A 122 -28.24 7.83 5.54
N PRO A 123 -27.35 8.83 5.42
CA PRO A 123 -25.89 8.64 5.47
C PRO A 123 -25.39 7.88 6.71
N ALA A 124 -26.16 7.84 7.79
CA ALA A 124 -25.87 7.08 9.02
C ALA A 124 -25.81 5.54 8.86
N ASN A 125 -25.94 5.01 7.64
CA ASN A 125 -25.95 3.56 7.35
C ASN A 125 -24.69 3.05 6.63
N HIS A 126 -23.65 3.88 6.47
CA HIS A 126 -22.44 3.50 5.70
C HIS A 126 -21.14 3.73 6.51
N PRO A 127 -20.90 2.95 7.59
CA PRO A 127 -19.76 3.16 8.47
C PRO A 127 -18.39 2.96 7.79
N ALA A 128 -18.28 2.09 6.78
CA ALA A 128 -17.04 1.98 6.01
C ALA A 128 -16.85 3.17 5.07
N LEU A 129 -17.91 3.66 4.42
CA LEU A 129 -17.83 4.88 3.61
C LEU A 129 -17.42 6.10 4.45
N GLU A 130 -17.97 6.25 5.66
CA GLU A 130 -17.61 7.35 6.56
C GLU A 130 -16.13 7.29 6.99
N ARG A 131 -15.63 6.10 7.35
CA ARG A 131 -14.20 5.88 7.63
C ARG A 131 -13.32 6.25 6.44
N LEU A 132 -13.75 5.88 5.23
CA LEU A 132 -13.02 6.18 4.00
C LEU A 132 -13.00 7.68 3.67
N GLU A 133 -14.10 8.40 3.91
CA GLU A 133 -14.16 9.87 3.79
C GLU A 133 -13.25 10.57 4.82
N ARG A 134 -13.06 9.97 6.01
CA ARG A 134 -12.07 10.47 6.99
C ARG A 134 -10.64 10.30 6.50
N VAL A 135 -10.29 9.15 5.92
CA VAL A 135 -8.98 8.93 5.29
C VAL A 135 -8.75 9.95 4.16
N ARG A 136 -9.74 10.17 3.30
CA ARG A 136 -9.68 11.22 2.27
C ARG A 136 -9.41 12.59 2.88
N SER A 137 -10.19 12.96 3.91
CA SER A 137 -10.08 14.26 4.58
C SER A 137 -8.69 14.46 5.20
N PHE A 138 -8.12 13.41 5.79
CA PHE A 138 -6.77 13.41 6.32
C PHE A 138 -5.73 13.70 5.23
N CYS A 139 -5.80 13.00 4.08
CA CYS A 139 -4.88 13.24 2.98
C CYS A 139 -5.00 14.68 2.45
N TRP A 140 -6.21 15.19 2.27
CA TRP A 140 -6.44 16.56 1.80
C TRP A 140 -5.94 17.62 2.78
N LEU A 141 -6.09 17.39 4.08
CA LEU A 141 -5.58 18.28 5.12
C LEU A 141 -4.04 18.31 5.13
N ARG A 142 -3.41 17.14 5.06
CA ARG A 142 -1.94 17.01 4.99
C ARG A 142 -1.36 17.64 3.72
N SER A 143 -2.15 17.68 2.65
CA SER A 143 -1.77 18.21 1.34
C SER A 143 -1.94 19.72 1.21
N ASP A 144 -2.45 20.41 2.25
CA ASP A 144 -2.82 21.83 2.19
C ASP A 144 -3.76 22.16 1.01
N ALA A 145 -4.71 21.26 0.73
CA ALA A 145 -5.63 21.35 -0.39
C ALA A 145 -4.99 21.39 -1.80
N ASP A 146 -3.72 21.00 -1.95
CA ASP A 146 -3.01 20.94 -3.24
C ASP A 146 -2.97 19.50 -3.79
N ILE A 147 -3.39 19.33 -5.05
CA ILE A 147 -3.38 18.04 -5.75
C ILE A 147 -1.96 17.50 -5.93
N ALA A 148 -0.96 18.36 -6.16
CA ALA A 148 0.43 17.92 -6.30
C ALA A 148 0.94 17.28 -4.98
N ASN A 149 0.56 17.87 -3.85
CA ASN A 149 0.90 17.34 -2.52
C ASN A 149 0.02 16.14 -2.12
N LEU A 150 -1.18 16.03 -2.70
CA LEU A 150 -2.07 14.88 -2.49
C LEU A 150 -1.44 13.58 -2.98
N MET A 151 -0.74 13.60 -4.12
CA MET A 151 -0.04 12.43 -4.62
C MET A 151 1.02 11.94 -3.62
N SER A 152 1.82 12.86 -3.07
CA SER A 152 2.81 12.56 -2.03
C SER A 152 2.15 12.05 -0.74
N SER A 153 1.06 12.69 -0.30
CA SER A 153 0.34 12.30 0.92
C SER A 153 -0.28 10.90 0.80
N VAL A 154 -0.77 10.51 -0.38
CA VAL A 154 -1.28 9.15 -0.63
C VAL A 154 -0.15 8.12 -0.58
N VAL A 155 1.02 8.45 -1.14
CA VAL A 155 2.19 7.55 -1.08
C VAL A 155 2.65 7.36 0.38
N GLU A 156 2.71 8.43 1.16
CA GLU A 156 3.08 8.38 2.58
C GLU A 156 2.07 7.57 3.40
N LEU A 157 0.76 7.81 3.23
CA LEU A 157 -0.30 7.05 3.89
C LEU A 157 -0.18 5.54 3.62
N VAL A 158 0.13 5.17 2.37
CA VAL A 158 0.27 3.76 1.98
C VAL A 158 1.56 3.13 2.53
N ALA A 159 2.58 3.93 2.80
CA ALA A 159 3.84 3.47 3.37
C ALA A 159 3.78 3.31 4.90
N ASP A 160 2.91 4.06 5.58
CA ASP A 160 2.76 4.07 7.05
C ASP A 160 1.46 3.36 7.49
N ASP A 161 1.54 2.04 7.69
CA ASP A 161 0.39 1.20 8.10
C ASP A 161 -0.08 1.52 9.53
N ASP A 162 0.81 1.98 10.41
CA ASP A 162 0.49 2.34 11.79
C ASP A 162 -0.34 3.65 11.83
N GLU A 163 0.06 4.67 11.07
CA GLU A 163 -0.70 5.92 10.92
C GLU A 163 -2.07 5.65 10.30
N LEU A 164 -2.13 4.78 9.30
CA LEU A 164 -3.38 4.34 8.70
C LEU A 164 -4.29 3.65 9.72
N GLU A 165 -3.79 2.71 10.53
CA GLU A 165 -4.58 2.05 11.57
C GLU A 165 -5.17 3.07 12.56
N HIS A 166 -4.37 4.07 12.98
CA HIS A 166 -4.84 5.11 13.88
C HIS A 166 -6.00 5.91 13.30
N ILE A 167 -5.92 6.33 12.04
CA ILE A 167 -6.99 7.08 11.34
C ILE A 167 -8.29 6.27 11.25
N LEU A 168 -8.19 4.95 11.17
CA LEU A 168 -9.34 4.05 11.04
C LEU A 168 -10.03 3.72 12.37
N MET A 169 -9.32 3.87 13.49
CA MET A 169 -9.81 3.55 14.84
C MET A 169 -10.48 4.75 15.54
N ASP A 170 -10.08 5.97 15.21
CA ASP A 170 -10.75 7.20 15.65
C ASP A 170 -12.15 7.37 15.00
#